data_AF-A0A2W1MJB1-F1
#
_entry.id   AF-A0A2W1MJB1-F1
#
_cell.length_a   1.000
_cell.length_b   1.000
_cell.length_c   1.000
_cell.angle_alpha   90.00
_cell.angle_beta   90.00
_cell.angle_gamma   90.00
#
_symmetry.space_group_name_H-M   'P 1'
#
loop_
_entity.id
_entity.type
_entity.pdbx_description
1 polymer ?
#
loop_
_entity_poly.entity_id
_entity_poly.type
_entity_poly.pdbx_seq_one_letter_code
_entity_poly.pdbx_strand_id
1 'polypeptide(L)'
;MGAYTTVAGWIELNYSLTTEEIAGCIETTGVDVARLLNDDQKALYRGGWMIQPEAINGSRFVFFGAPIRTAAIPYIRSQVIALSRLVACGDDYTIHPSGHFLLTEDGTHGIPDMEWIIEEGHISERLK
;
A
#
# COMPACT_ATOMS: atom_id res chain seq x y z
N MET A 1 -6.91 -20.21 -15.88
CA MET A 1 -5.88 -19.21 -15.46
C MET A 1 -6.50 -18.33 -14.40
N GLY A 2 -5.74 -17.90 -13.40
CA GLY A 2 -6.24 -16.93 -12.41
C GLY A 2 -6.14 -15.51 -12.98
N ALA A 3 -7.01 -14.60 -12.53
CA ALA A 3 -6.92 -13.17 -12.81
C ALA A 3 -5.71 -12.56 -12.09
N TYR A 4 -4.92 -11.76 -12.79
CA TYR A 4 -3.86 -10.97 -12.18
C TYR A 4 -4.05 -9.48 -12.41
N THR A 5 -3.66 -8.72 -11.39
CA THR A 5 -3.66 -7.26 -11.41
C THR A 5 -2.30 -6.80 -10.94
N THR A 6 -1.65 -5.95 -11.74
CA THR A 6 -0.44 -5.26 -11.31
C THR A 6 -0.83 -4.10 -10.42
N VAL A 7 -0.37 -4.11 -9.18
CA VAL A 7 -0.48 -2.96 -8.27
C VAL A 7 0.90 -2.32 -8.21
N ALA A 8 1.00 -1.03 -8.51
CA ALA A 8 2.24 -0.29 -8.46
C ALA A 8 2.02 1.14 -7.96
N GLY A 9 2.87 1.61 -7.05
CA GLY A 9 2.70 2.95 -6.50
C GLY A 9 3.60 3.25 -5.32
N TRP A 10 3.29 4.35 -4.66
CA TRP A 10 4.07 4.88 -3.56
C TRP A 10 3.21 5.58 -2.51
N ILE A 11 3.76 5.68 -1.30
CA ILE A 11 3.24 6.48 -0.18
C ILE A 11 4.40 7.32 0.35
N GLU A 12 4.16 8.61 0.45
CA GLU A 12 5.01 9.55 1.16
C GLU A 12 4.57 9.62 2.63
N LEU A 13 5.54 9.47 3.50
CA LEU A 13 5.41 9.45 4.94
C LEU A 13 6.35 10.50 5.53
N ASN A 14 6.04 10.96 6.74
CA ASN A 14 6.92 11.88 7.44
C ASN A 14 8.26 11.22 7.82
N TYR A 15 9.36 11.98 7.76
CA TYR A 15 10.69 11.50 8.13
C TYR A 15 10.82 10.99 9.57
N SER A 16 9.97 11.46 10.49
CA SER A 16 10.00 11.08 11.91
C SER A 16 9.60 9.62 12.14
N LEU A 17 8.89 9.00 11.19
CA LEU A 17 8.48 7.60 11.28
C LEU A 17 9.67 6.67 11.09
N THR A 18 9.79 5.68 11.95
CA THR A 18 10.84 4.68 11.90
C THR A 18 10.55 3.61 10.85
N THR A 19 11.60 2.93 10.39
CA THR A 19 11.44 1.80 9.46
C THR A 19 10.60 0.69 10.08
N GLU A 20 10.71 0.49 11.39
CA GLU A 20 9.98 -0.49 12.17
C GLU A 20 8.47 -0.18 12.23
N GLU A 21 8.09 1.07 12.47
CA GLU A 21 6.68 1.50 12.45
C GLU A 21 6.05 1.27 11.07
N ILE A 22 6.80 1.60 10.01
CA ILE A 22 6.37 1.41 8.62
C ILE A 22 6.23 -0.10 8.30
N ALA A 23 7.24 -0.90 8.64
CA ALA A 23 7.23 -2.35 8.42
C ALA A 23 6.09 -3.02 9.18
N GLY A 24 5.81 -2.59 10.42
CA GLY A 24 4.70 -3.08 11.22
C GLY A 24 3.35 -2.94 10.53
N CYS A 25 3.11 -1.86 9.78
CA CYS A 25 1.89 -1.67 8.99
C CYS A 25 1.77 -2.63 7.80
N ILE A 26 2.90 -3.01 7.20
CA ILE A 26 2.93 -3.98 6.10
C ILE A 26 2.71 -5.41 6.64
N GLU A 27 3.21 -5.70 7.85
CA GLU A 27 3.04 -6.99 8.49
C GLU A 27 1.62 -7.19 9.05
N THR A 28 1.01 -6.13 9.56
CA THR A 28 -0.34 -6.15 10.15
C THR A 28 -1.42 -6.00 9.08
N THR A 29 -2.01 -7.13 8.70
CA THR A 29 -3.16 -7.17 7.79
C THR A 29 -4.45 -7.29 8.62
N GLY A 30 -5.53 -6.65 8.16
CA GLY A 30 -6.86 -6.90 8.72
C GLY A 30 -7.21 -8.39 8.72
N VAL A 31 -7.70 -8.90 9.86
CA VAL A 31 -7.90 -10.34 10.14
C VAL A 31 -8.76 -11.03 9.07
N ASP A 32 -9.77 -10.34 8.54
CA ASP A 32 -10.70 -10.93 7.57
C ASP A 32 -10.06 -11.14 6.19
N VAL A 33 -9.15 -10.27 5.80
CA VAL A 33 -8.46 -10.33 4.51
C VAL A 33 -7.27 -11.30 4.56
N ALA A 34 -6.59 -11.37 5.71
CA ALA A 34 -5.48 -12.29 5.93
C ALA A 34 -5.90 -13.77 5.78
N ARG A 35 -7.17 -14.11 6.02
CA ARG A 35 -7.72 -15.47 5.84
C ARG A 35 -7.86 -15.89 4.38
N LEU A 36 -7.84 -14.95 3.44
CA LEU A 36 -7.94 -15.23 2.01
C LEU A 36 -6.65 -15.80 1.42
N LEU A 37 -5.54 -15.67 2.14
CA LEU A 37 -4.21 -16.06 1.68
C LEU A 37 -3.54 -17.01 2.68
N ASN A 38 -2.79 -17.98 2.17
CA ASN A 38 -1.88 -18.77 2.99
C ASN A 38 -0.59 -18.00 3.29
N ASP A 39 0.24 -18.53 4.19
CA ASP A 39 1.43 -17.80 4.66
C ASP A 39 2.49 -17.63 3.57
N ASP A 40 2.63 -18.59 2.65
CA ASP A 40 3.53 -18.48 1.50
C ASP A 40 3.10 -17.34 0.56
N GLN A 41 1.79 -17.19 0.32
CA GLN A 41 1.23 -16.10 -0.49
C GLN A 41 1.42 -14.74 0.19
N LYS A 42 1.22 -14.67 1.51
CA LYS A 42 1.48 -13.44 2.29
C LYS A 42 2.96 -13.05 2.21
N ALA A 43 3.87 -14.02 2.39
CA ALA A 43 5.31 -13.79 2.30
C ALA A 43 5.71 -13.33 0.89
N LEU A 44 5.19 -13.98 -0.15
CA LEU A 44 5.42 -13.60 -1.54
C LEU A 44 4.98 -12.16 -1.82
N TYR A 45 3.75 -11.79 -1.42
CA TYR A 45 3.23 -10.45 -1.69
C TYR A 45 3.87 -9.37 -0.82
N ARG A 46 4.34 -9.70 0.39
CA ARG A 46 5.16 -8.77 1.19
C ARG A 46 6.47 -8.40 0.49
N GLY A 47 7.04 -9.32 -0.31
CA GLY A 47 8.24 -9.05 -1.11
C GLY A 47 8.07 -7.96 -2.19
N GLY A 48 6.84 -7.54 -2.49
CA GLY A 48 6.57 -6.43 -3.39
C GLY A 48 6.78 -5.04 -2.76
N TRP A 49 6.90 -4.96 -1.43
CA TRP A 49 7.13 -3.71 -0.72
C TRP A 49 8.61 -3.34 -0.67
N MET A 50 8.90 -2.04 -0.80
CA MET A 50 10.22 -1.46 -0.57
C MET A 50 10.06 -0.21 0.29
N ILE A 51 10.75 -0.20 1.43
CA ILE A 51 10.82 0.95 2.33
C ILE A 51 12.12 1.69 2.04
N GLN A 52 12.04 2.98 1.75
CA GLN A 52 13.22 3.79 1.57
C GLN A 52 14.02 3.87 2.88
N PRO A 53 15.33 3.55 2.87
CA PRO A 53 16.11 3.44 4.10
C PRO A 53 16.36 4.80 4.77
N GLU A 54 16.51 5.86 3.96
CA GLU A 54 16.81 7.21 4.43
C GLU A 54 15.77 8.19 3.92
N ALA A 55 15.43 9.18 4.74
CA ALA A 55 14.53 10.25 4.34
C ALA A 55 15.22 11.18 3.32
N ILE A 56 14.49 11.60 2.29
CA ILE A 56 14.92 12.62 1.33
C ILE A 56 14.08 13.86 1.57
N ASN A 57 14.73 15.00 1.85
CA ASN A 57 14.07 16.31 2.05
C ASN A 57 12.93 16.31 3.08
N GLY A 58 13.06 15.52 4.16
CA GLY A 58 12.03 15.45 5.22
C GLY A 58 10.90 14.46 4.92
N SER A 59 11.01 13.66 3.86
CA SER A 59 10.02 12.64 3.51
C SER A 59 10.65 11.26 3.41
N ARG A 60 9.92 10.24 3.87
CA ARG A 60 10.23 8.82 3.64
C ARG A 60 9.23 8.26 2.64
N PHE A 61 9.72 7.49 1.69
CA PHE A 61 8.87 6.85 0.70
C PHE A 61 8.77 5.35 0.91
N VAL A 62 7.57 4.82 0.70
CA VAL A 62 7.28 3.40 0.67
C VAL A 62 6.69 3.07 -0.68
N PHE A 63 7.23 2.05 -1.35
CA PHE A 63 6.83 1.66 -2.69
C PHE A 63 6.25 0.25 -2.68
N PHE A 64 5.29 0.01 -3.56
CA PHE A 64 4.87 -1.34 -3.91
C PHE A 64 4.90 -1.51 -5.42
N GLY A 65 5.28 -2.70 -5.88
CA GLY A 65 5.21 -3.05 -7.29
C GLY A 65 5.23 -4.55 -7.50
N ALA A 66 4.08 -5.14 -7.82
CA ALA A 66 4.02 -6.55 -8.21
C ALA A 66 2.70 -6.90 -8.93
N PRO A 67 2.73 -7.87 -9.86
CA PRO A 67 1.53 -8.58 -10.27
C PRO A 67 1.06 -9.49 -9.12
N ILE A 68 -0.17 -9.29 -8.68
CA ILE A 68 -0.82 -10.11 -7.66
C ILE A 68 -2.05 -10.79 -8.23
N ARG A 69 -2.54 -11.84 -7.56
CA ARG A 69 -3.87 -12.35 -7.88
C ARG A 69 -4.88 -11.23 -7.63
N THR A 70 -5.83 -11.01 -8.53
CA THR A 70 -6.87 -9.97 -8.36
C THR A 70 -7.64 -10.16 -7.05
N ALA A 71 -7.87 -11.41 -6.63
CA ALA A 71 -8.48 -11.72 -5.33
C ALA A 71 -7.65 -11.29 -4.10
N ALA A 72 -6.34 -11.03 -4.27
CA ALA A 72 -5.44 -10.54 -3.23
C ALA A 72 -5.37 -9.00 -3.15
N ILE A 73 -6.04 -8.27 -4.05
CA ILE A 73 -6.09 -6.80 -4.00
C ILE A 73 -6.49 -6.26 -2.62
N PRO A 74 -7.52 -6.82 -1.94
CA PRO A 74 -7.89 -6.36 -0.60
C PRO A 74 -6.75 -6.48 0.41
N TYR A 75 -5.85 -7.47 0.25
CA TYR A 75 -4.72 -7.70 1.15
C TYR A 75 -3.73 -6.54 1.06
N ILE A 76 -3.30 -6.20 -0.15
CA ILE A 76 -2.43 -5.03 -0.39
C ILE A 76 -3.14 -3.75 0.02
N ARG A 77 -4.42 -3.59 -0.32
CA ARG A 77 -5.21 -2.42 0.07
C ARG A 77 -5.22 -2.22 1.58
N SER A 78 -5.34 -3.29 2.37
CA SER A 78 -5.34 -3.18 3.83
C SER A 78 -4.02 -2.66 4.39
N GLN A 79 -2.89 -3.02 3.77
CA GLN A 79 -1.56 -2.51 4.13
C GLN A 79 -1.42 -1.03 3.76
N VAL A 80 -1.91 -0.65 2.57
CA VAL A 80 -1.97 0.76 2.13
C VAL A 80 -2.81 1.60 3.12
N ILE A 81 -3.94 1.08 3.60
CA ILE A 81 -4.78 1.75 4.62
C ILE A 81 -4.03 1.89 5.95
N ALA A 82 -3.29 0.86 6.36
CA ALA A 82 -2.50 0.93 7.59
C ALA A 82 -1.42 2.02 7.48
N LEU A 83 -0.70 2.05 6.35
CA LEU A 83 0.30 3.06 6.06
C LEU A 83 -0.31 4.47 5.96
N SER A 84 -1.50 4.63 5.36
CA SER A 84 -2.16 5.94 5.25
C SER A 84 -2.56 6.53 6.61
N ARG A 85 -2.62 5.71 7.67
CA ARG A 85 -2.95 6.12 9.03
C ARG A 85 -1.75 6.46 9.88
N LEU A 86 -0.52 6.26 9.38
CA LEU A 86 0.71 6.67 10.06
C LEU A 86 0.90 8.18 9.97
N VAL A 87 0.18 8.89 10.83
CA VAL A 87 0.31 10.35 10.95
C VAL A 87 1.50 10.70 11.82
N ALA A 88 2.25 11.74 11.43
CA ALA A 88 3.23 12.35 12.31
C ALA A 88 2.60 13.57 12.98
N CYS A 89 2.63 13.58 14.31
CA CYS A 89 2.15 14.69 15.11
C CYS A 89 3.34 15.51 15.61
N GLY A 90 3.39 16.79 15.24
CA GLY A 90 4.15 17.81 15.96
C GLY A 90 3.28 18.47 17.03
N ASP A 91 3.84 19.45 17.73
CA ASP A 91 3.14 20.15 18.82
C ASP A 91 1.86 20.87 18.34
N ASP A 92 1.87 21.41 17.11
CA ASP A 92 0.77 22.22 16.55
C ASP A 92 0.30 21.78 15.15
N TYR A 93 0.82 20.67 14.62
CA TYR A 93 0.46 20.20 13.28
C TYR A 93 0.44 18.67 13.16
N THR A 94 -0.42 18.17 12.27
CA THR A 94 -0.48 16.76 11.89
C THR A 94 -0.15 16.65 10.42
N ILE A 95 0.86 15.85 10.09
CA ILE A 95 1.23 15.56 8.71
C ILE A 95 0.65 14.21 8.35
N HIS A 96 -0.27 14.23 7.39
CA HIS A 96 -0.91 13.05 6.85
C HIS A 96 -0.09 12.46 5.69
N PRO A 97 -0.04 11.13 5.57
CA PRO A 97 0.49 10.47 4.39
C PRO A 97 -0.22 10.89 3.10
N SER A 98 0.55 10.95 2.02
CA SER A 98 0.04 11.14 0.65
C SER A 98 0.56 10.02 -0.24
N GLY A 99 -0.09 9.75 -1.37
CA GLY A 99 0.37 8.67 -2.24
C GLY A 99 -0.55 8.33 -3.38
N HIS A 100 -0.07 7.45 -4.24
CA HIS A 100 -0.78 7.03 -5.44
C HIS A 100 -0.41 5.60 -5.82
N PHE A 101 -1.42 4.78 -6.14
CA PHE A 101 -1.24 3.46 -6.73
C PHE A 101 -2.08 3.31 -7.99
N LEU A 102 -1.47 2.73 -9.02
CA LEU A 102 -2.15 2.28 -10.23
C LEU A 102 -2.39 0.77 -10.16
N LEU A 103 -3.59 0.38 -10.53
CA LEU A 103 -4.03 -1.01 -10.65
C LEU A 103 -4.36 -1.27 -12.12
N THR A 104 -3.59 -2.15 -12.75
CA THR A 104 -3.77 -2.52 -14.15
C THR A 104 -4.08 -4.00 -14.25
N GLU A 105 -5.25 -4.35 -14.79
CA GLU A 105 -5.65 -5.74 -15.01
C GLU A 105 -4.99 -6.31 -16.27
N ASP A 106 -4.75 -7.62 -16.29
CA ASP A 106 -4.09 -8.29 -17.41
C ASP A 106 -4.97 -8.47 -18.67
N GLY A 107 -6.23 -7.99 -18.63
CA GLY A 107 -7.21 -8.07 -19.70
C GLY A 107 -8.08 -9.33 -19.67
N THR A 108 -7.91 -10.21 -18.68
CA THR A 108 -8.63 -11.49 -18.63
C THR A 108 -10.10 -11.33 -18.21
N HIS A 109 -10.43 -10.36 -17.37
CA HIS A 109 -11.78 -10.19 -16.80
C HIS A 109 -12.48 -8.89 -17.19
N GLY A 110 -11.81 -8.01 -17.97
CA GLY A 110 -12.39 -6.75 -18.42
C GLY A 110 -12.67 -5.78 -17.25
N ILE A 111 -11.93 -5.92 -16.16
CA ILE A 111 -11.97 -4.98 -15.04
C ILE A 111 -11.23 -3.72 -15.50
N PRO A 112 -11.84 -2.52 -15.38
CA PRO A 112 -11.16 -1.29 -15.77
C PRO A 112 -9.94 -1.04 -14.89
N ASP A 113 -8.94 -0.39 -15.45
CA ASP A 113 -7.82 0.14 -14.69
C ASP A 113 -8.34 1.08 -13.60
N MET A 114 -7.73 1.00 -12.42
CA MET A 114 -8.12 1.76 -11.25
C MET A 114 -6.93 2.48 -10.65
N GLU A 115 -7.21 3.58 -9.96
CA GLU A 115 -6.25 4.33 -9.18
C GLU A 115 -6.69 4.41 -7.72
N TRP A 116 -5.74 4.25 -6.81
CA TRP A 116 -5.90 4.58 -5.40
C TRP A 116 -5.12 5.86 -5.12
N ILE A 117 -5.83 6.88 -4.66
CA ILE A 117 -5.25 8.16 -4.26
C ILE A 117 -5.32 8.26 -2.75
N ILE A 118 -4.18 8.52 -2.12
CA ILE A 118 -4.05 8.72 -0.69
C ILE A 118 -3.87 10.20 -0.42
N GLU A 119 -4.82 10.78 0.29
CA GLU A 119 -4.85 12.19 0.67
C GLU A 119 -5.44 12.30 2.08
N GLU A 120 -4.82 13.10 2.95
CA GLU A 120 -5.27 13.31 4.34
C GLU A 120 -5.48 11.99 5.13
N GLY A 121 -4.66 10.97 4.82
CA GLY A 121 -4.75 9.64 5.42
C GLY A 121 -5.94 8.78 4.98
N HIS A 122 -6.72 9.25 4.01
CA HIS A 122 -7.83 8.54 3.40
C HIS A 122 -7.46 8.01 2.01
N ILE A 123 -8.06 6.89 1.62
CA ILE A 123 -7.91 6.31 0.28
C ILE A 123 -9.20 6.56 -0.50
N SER A 124 -9.08 7.18 -1.67
CA SER A 124 -10.15 7.27 -2.66
C SER A 124 -9.81 6.43 -3.88
N GLU A 125 -10.84 5.93 -4.56
CA GLU A 125 -10.70 5.07 -5.74
C GLU A 125 -11.25 5.79 -6.96
N ARG A 126 -10.53 5.72 -8.08
CA ARG A 126 -10.95 6.30 -9.36
C ARG A 126 -10.77 5.29 -10.49
N LEU A 127 -11.68 5.33 -11.46
CA LEU A 127 -11.51 4.63 -12.72
C LEU A 127 -10.57 5.45 -13.62
N LYS A 128 -9.69 4.76 -14.33
CA LYS A 128 -8.79 5.35 -15.31
C LYS A 128 -9.39 5.39 -16.71
#